data_AF-A0A6D2KKC7-F1
#
_entry.id   AF-A0A6D2KKC7-F1
#
_cell.length_a   1.000
_cell.length_b   1.000
_cell.length_c   1.000
_cell.angle_alpha   90.00
_cell.angle_beta   90.00
_cell.angle_gamma   90.00
#
_symmetry.space_group_name_H-M   'P 1'
#
loop_
_entity.id
_entity.type
_entity.pdbx_description
1 polymer ?
#
loop_
_entity_poly.entity_id
_entity_poly.type
_entity_poly.pdbx_seq_one_letter_code
_entity_poly.pdbx_strand_id
1 'polypeptide(L)'
;MKVVWFIMAVPRHAFTFWAANLIDFLYSLQVLSRLGESNLTFGSWQNLLSWLQSRPPTGHSKILRHSAAQATVYLLWKERNCRFHSSIALAPSQIFRQIDRAIKDTLLARRYRKGGNLLLSEWFTYS
;
A
#
# COMPACT_ATOMS: atom_id res chain seq x y z
N MET A 1 -8.01 20.80 -32.15
CA MET A 1 -7.56 21.02 -30.76
C MET A 1 -6.46 20.01 -30.45
N LYS A 2 -5.24 20.47 -30.15
CA LYS A 2 -4.10 19.60 -29.79
C LYS A 2 -4.36 19.03 -28.39
N VAL A 3 -4.43 17.70 -28.29
CA VAL A 3 -4.43 17.01 -26.99
C VAL A 3 -3.03 17.19 -26.39
N VAL A 4 -2.91 18.09 -25.42
CA VAL A 4 -1.68 18.26 -24.64
C VAL A 4 -1.76 17.33 -23.43
N TRP A 5 -1.02 16.23 -23.49
CA TRP A 5 -0.86 15.28 -22.40
C TRP A 5 -0.02 15.91 -21.28
N PHE A 6 -0.64 16.27 -20.16
CA PHE A 6 0.09 16.62 -18.94
C PHE A 6 0.51 15.35 -18.20
N ILE A 7 1.76 14.97 -18.37
CA ILE A 7 2.34 13.71 -17.87
C ILE A 7 2.50 13.65 -16.34
N MET A 8 2.05 14.67 -15.59
CA MET A 8 2.38 14.82 -14.15
C MET A 8 1.31 15.48 -13.26
N ALA A 9 0.10 15.76 -13.72
CA ALA A 9 -0.90 16.44 -12.88
C ALA A 9 -2.10 15.55 -12.58
N VAL A 10 -1.93 14.53 -11.73
CA VAL A 10 -3.08 14.09 -10.93
C VAL A 10 -3.30 15.22 -9.92
N PRO A 11 -4.46 15.91 -9.93
CA PRO A 11 -4.73 16.93 -8.93
C PRO A 11 -4.44 16.34 -7.56
N ARG A 12 -3.67 17.02 -6.72
CA ARG A 12 -3.24 16.53 -5.40
C ARG A 12 -4.42 15.94 -4.63
N HIS A 13 -5.58 16.59 -4.76
CA HIS A 13 -6.86 16.18 -4.19
C HIS A 13 -7.54 14.99 -4.87
N ALA A 14 -7.40 14.80 -6.19
CA ALA A 14 -7.93 13.66 -6.92
C ALA A 14 -7.14 12.37 -6.64
N PHE A 15 -5.82 12.48 -6.42
CA PHE A 15 -5.01 11.36 -5.94
C PHE A 15 -5.38 11.01 -4.50
N THR A 16 -5.49 11.99 -3.60
CA THR A 16 -5.85 11.73 -2.19
C THR A 16 -7.26 11.20 -2.02
N PHE A 17 -8.24 11.73 -2.77
CA PHE A 17 -9.62 11.27 -2.75
C PHE A 17 -9.75 9.85 -3.29
N TRP A 18 -9.03 9.53 -4.37
CA TRP A 18 -9.05 8.20 -4.96
C TRP A 18 -8.27 7.18 -4.14
N ALA A 19 -7.10 7.55 -3.61
CA ALA A 19 -6.36 6.69 -2.69
C ALA A 19 -7.21 6.37 -1.47
N ALA A 20 -7.85 7.36 -0.83
CA ALA A 20 -8.75 7.12 0.30
C ALA A 20 -9.92 6.18 -0.09
N ASN A 21 -10.65 6.47 -1.17
CA ASN A 21 -11.81 5.65 -1.57
C ASN A 21 -11.44 4.24 -2.06
N LEU A 22 -10.30 4.06 -2.73
CA LEU A 22 -9.90 2.75 -3.27
C LEU A 22 -9.13 1.90 -2.24
N ILE A 23 -8.38 2.55 -1.32
CA ILE A 23 -7.78 1.88 -0.15
C ILE A 23 -8.89 1.38 0.77
N ASP A 24 -9.92 2.19 1.03
CA ASP A 24 -10.99 1.83 1.98
C ASP A 24 -11.94 0.74 1.49
N PHE A 25 -12.26 0.68 0.19
CA PHE A 25 -13.37 -0.16 -0.25
C PHE A 25 -13.02 -1.63 -0.52
N LEU A 26 -11.76 -2.00 -0.77
CA LEU A 26 -11.43 -3.39 -1.17
C LEU A 26 -10.11 -3.98 -0.63
N TYR A 27 -9.17 -3.19 -0.09
CA TYR A 27 -7.81 -3.69 0.22
C TYR A 27 -7.30 -3.38 1.62
N SER A 28 -7.83 -2.35 2.28
CA SER A 28 -7.52 -2.01 3.68
C SER A 28 -7.72 -3.24 4.58
N LEU A 29 -8.84 -3.96 4.43
CA LEU A 29 -9.15 -5.11 5.29
C LEU A 29 -8.11 -6.23 5.21
N GLN A 30 -7.60 -6.59 4.02
CA GLN A 30 -6.66 -7.71 3.87
C GLN A 30 -5.24 -7.32 4.28
N VAL A 31 -4.74 -6.16 3.85
CA VAL A 31 -3.38 -5.72 4.19
C VAL A 31 -3.29 -5.31 5.67
N LEU A 32 -4.32 -4.65 6.21
CA LEU A 32 -4.33 -4.26 7.62
C LEU A 32 -4.64 -5.44 8.54
N SER A 33 -5.45 -6.42 8.11
CA SER A 33 -5.57 -7.71 8.82
C SER A 33 -4.22 -8.41 8.97
N ARG A 34 -3.39 -8.42 7.91
CA ARG A 34 -2.02 -8.96 7.96
C ARG A 34 -1.08 -8.20 8.90
N LEU A 35 -1.41 -6.95 9.23
CA LEU A 35 -0.70 -6.12 10.19
C LEU A 35 -1.35 -6.15 11.60
N GLY A 36 -2.38 -6.96 11.82
CA GLY A 36 -3.12 -7.03 13.08
C GLY A 36 -4.01 -5.80 13.36
N GLU A 37 -4.28 -4.97 12.36
CA GLU A 37 -5.00 -3.69 12.48
C GLU A 37 -6.27 -3.66 11.62
N SER A 38 -7.06 -4.74 11.68
CA SER A 38 -8.25 -4.98 10.86
C SER A 38 -9.38 -3.94 10.97
N ASN A 39 -9.35 -3.08 11.99
CA ASN A 39 -10.37 -2.05 12.24
C ASN A 39 -10.01 -0.66 11.68
N LEU A 40 -8.88 -0.51 10.99
CA LEU A 40 -8.46 0.78 10.45
C LEU A 40 -9.01 1.00 9.03
N THR A 41 -9.64 2.15 8.85
CA THR A 41 -9.96 2.72 7.54
C THR A 41 -9.35 4.11 7.45
N PHE A 42 -8.85 4.48 6.28
CA PHE A 42 -8.17 5.74 6.04
C PHE A 42 -9.04 6.66 5.18
N GLY A 43 -9.98 7.35 5.82
CA GLY A 43 -10.83 8.34 5.14
C GLY A 43 -10.08 9.57 4.59
N SER A 44 -8.76 9.70 4.82
CA SER A 44 -7.94 10.75 4.25
C SER A 44 -6.45 10.38 4.20
N TRP A 45 -5.70 11.06 3.34
CA TRP A 45 -4.23 10.96 3.30
C TRP A 45 -3.59 11.41 4.61
N GLN A 46 -4.13 12.44 5.27
CA GLN A 46 -3.69 12.87 6.59
C GLN A 46 -3.81 11.75 7.61
N ASN A 47 -4.90 10.97 7.61
CA ASN A 47 -5.07 9.85 8.53
C ASN A 47 -4.03 8.75 8.27
N LEU A 48 -3.73 8.45 7.00
CA LEU A 48 -2.67 7.52 6.62
C LEU A 48 -1.29 8.01 7.07
N LEU A 49 -0.97 9.30 6.91
CA LEU A 49 0.29 9.88 7.37
C LEU A 49 0.41 9.86 8.89
N SER A 50 -0.64 10.24 9.60
CA SER A 50 -0.70 10.18 11.07
C SER A 50 -0.50 8.76 11.57
N TRP A 51 -1.06 7.77 10.88
CA TRP A 51 -0.86 6.35 11.18
C TRP A 51 0.56 5.85 10.89
N LEU A 52 1.20 6.32 9.81
CA LEU A 52 2.61 6.03 9.55
C LEU A 52 3.54 6.64 10.60
N GLN A 53 3.21 7.85 11.07
CA GLN A 53 3.97 8.55 12.10
C GLN A 53 3.74 7.98 13.50
N SER A 54 2.57 7.40 13.76
CA SER A 54 2.22 6.81 15.05
C SER A 54 3.13 5.63 15.39
N ARG A 55 3.30 5.39 16.69
CA ARG A 55 4.00 4.20 17.16
C ARG A 55 3.10 2.98 16.93
N PRO A 56 3.63 1.88 16.38
CA PRO A 56 2.84 0.67 16.26
C PRO A 56 2.34 0.18 17.62
N PRO A 57 1.02 -0.07 17.78
CA PRO A 57 0.47 -0.60 19.02
C PRO A 57 0.90 -2.05 19.24
N THR A 58 1.12 -2.78 18.15
CA THR A 58 1.71 -4.12 18.09
C THR A 58 3.23 -4.02 17.94
N GLY A 59 3.99 -5.03 18.38
CA GLY A 59 5.46 -5.07 18.27
C GLY A 59 6.02 -5.04 16.84
N HIS A 60 5.19 -4.75 15.83
CA HIS A 60 5.59 -4.64 14.44
C HIS A 60 6.61 -3.54 14.23
N SER A 61 7.61 -3.85 13.41
CA SER A 61 8.60 -2.86 13.01
C SER A 61 7.94 -1.75 12.19
N LYS A 62 8.29 -0.49 12.49
CA LYS A 62 7.94 0.67 11.63
C LYS A 62 8.33 0.41 10.17
N ILE A 63 9.40 -0.33 9.93
CA ILE A 63 9.84 -0.72 8.60
C ILE A 63 8.77 -1.53 7.87
N LEU A 64 8.13 -2.49 8.53
CA LEU A 64 7.09 -3.32 7.94
C LEU A 64 5.88 -2.48 7.55
N ARG A 65 5.42 -1.62 8.48
CA ARG A 65 4.31 -0.69 8.26
C ARG A 65 4.56 0.24 7.07
N HIS A 66 5.73 0.89 7.04
CA HIS A 66 6.11 1.77 5.94
C HIS A 66 6.24 1.03 4.62
N SER A 67 6.79 -0.19 4.62
CA SER A 67 6.94 -1.00 3.40
C SER A 67 5.57 -1.42 2.84
N ALA A 68 4.64 -1.83 3.71
CA ALA A 68 3.28 -2.18 3.33
C ALA A 68 2.53 -0.97 2.74
N ALA A 69 2.63 0.19 3.38
CA ALA A 69 2.04 1.42 2.86
C ALA A 69 2.63 1.84 1.51
N GLN A 70 3.96 1.81 1.38
CA GLN A 70 4.66 2.15 0.14
C GLN A 70 4.23 1.21 -1.00
N ALA A 71 4.28 -0.10 -0.79
CA ALA A 71 3.92 -1.09 -1.79
C ALA A 71 2.47 -0.93 -2.24
N THR A 72 1.55 -0.73 -1.29
CA THR A 72 0.12 -0.53 -1.55
C THR A 72 -0.12 0.72 -2.39
N VAL A 73 0.41 1.87 -1.95
CA VAL A 73 0.23 3.15 -2.67
C VAL A 73 0.81 3.08 -4.08
N TYR A 74 2.01 2.53 -4.23
CA TYR A 74 2.68 2.42 -5.53
C TYR A 74 1.94 1.49 -6.49
N LEU A 75 1.55 0.29 -6.04
CA LEU A 75 0.91 -0.68 -6.92
C LEU A 75 -0.50 -0.25 -7.31
N LEU A 76 -1.24 0.43 -6.43
CA LEU A 76 -2.52 1.04 -6.79
C LEU A 76 -2.35 2.15 -7.82
N TRP A 77 -1.38 3.04 -7.62
CA TRP A 77 -1.07 4.07 -8.61
C TRP A 77 -0.68 3.46 -9.98
N LYS A 78 0.18 2.44 -9.97
CA LYS A 78 0.60 1.72 -11.17
C LYS A 78 -0.60 1.10 -11.87
N GLU A 79 -1.49 0.46 -11.12
CA GLU A 79 -2.67 -0.20 -11.65
C GLU A 79 -3.63 0.78 -12.32
N ARG A 80 -3.90 1.93 -11.69
CA ARG A 80 -4.69 3.01 -12.27
C ARG A 80 -4.09 3.50 -13.58
N ASN A 81 -2.78 3.72 -13.60
CA ASN A 81 -2.11 4.15 -14.81
C ASN A 81 -2.20 3.08 -15.90
N CYS A 82 -2.03 1.81 -15.57
CA CYS A 82 -2.24 0.73 -16.52
C CYS A 82 -3.69 0.70 -17.04
N ARG A 83 -4.71 0.85 -16.20
CA ARG A 83 -6.11 0.96 -16.64
C ARG A 83 -6.33 2.12 -17.61
N PHE A 84 -5.74 3.28 -17.29
CA PHE A 84 -5.91 4.48 -18.11
C PHE A 84 -5.26 4.34 -19.49
N HIS A 85 -4.07 3.73 -19.57
CA HIS A 85 -3.32 3.63 -20.82
C HIS A 85 -3.63 2.37 -21.63
N SER A 86 -4.02 1.26 -20.98
CA SER A 86 -4.21 -0.05 -21.61
C SER A 86 -5.65 -0.53 -21.57
N SER A 87 -6.58 0.17 -20.91
CA SER A 87 -7.98 -0.23 -20.69
C SER A 87 -8.16 -1.62 -20.04
N ILE A 88 -7.08 -2.21 -19.54
CA ILE A 88 -7.08 -3.52 -18.87
C ILE A 88 -7.08 -3.27 -17.37
N ALA A 89 -8.09 -3.83 -16.69
CA ALA A 89 -8.23 -3.81 -15.24
C ALA A 89 -7.75 -5.14 -14.65
N LEU A 90 -6.93 -5.06 -13.60
CA LEU A 90 -6.57 -6.25 -12.84
C LEU A 90 -7.70 -6.61 -11.87
N ALA A 91 -7.90 -7.91 -11.66
CA ALA A 91 -8.79 -8.39 -10.61
C ALA A 91 -8.21 -8.04 -9.23
N PRO A 92 -9.04 -7.79 -8.21
CA PRO A 92 -8.55 -7.42 -6.88
C PRO A 92 -7.57 -8.41 -6.27
N SER A 93 -7.83 -9.70 -6.44
CA SER A 93 -6.92 -10.76 -6.00
C SER A 93 -5.54 -10.70 -6.67
N GLN A 94 -5.44 -10.23 -7.93
CA GLN A 94 -4.17 -10.06 -8.62
C GLN A 94 -3.37 -8.89 -8.05
N ILE A 95 -4.04 -7.77 -7.74
CA ILE A 95 -3.41 -6.60 -7.14
C ILE A 95 -2.90 -6.93 -5.74
N PHE A 96 -3.71 -7.61 -4.92
CA PHE A 96 -3.29 -8.08 -3.60
C PHE A 96 -2.07 -8.99 -3.67
N ARG A 97 -2.05 -9.97 -4.59
CA ARG A 97 -0.88 -10.84 -4.80
C ARG A 97 0.38 -10.06 -5.18
N GLN A 98 0.25 -9.00 -5.98
CA GLN A 98 1.38 -8.13 -6.31
C GLN A 98 1.87 -7.35 -5.07
N ILE A 99 0.96 -6.86 -4.23
CA ILE A 99 1.29 -6.15 -3.00
C ILE A 99 1.99 -7.08 -2.02
N ASP A 100 1.42 -8.25 -1.74
CA ASP A 100 2.02 -9.24 -0.85
C ASP A 100 3.42 -9.66 -1.32
N ARG A 101 3.60 -9.89 -2.63
CA ARG A 101 4.90 -10.20 -3.20
C ARG A 101 5.89 -9.04 -3.05
N ALA A 102 5.50 -7.81 -3.38
CA ALA A 102 6.37 -6.65 -3.25
C ALA A 102 6.82 -6.40 -1.80
N ILE A 103 5.92 -6.63 -0.84
CA ILE A 103 6.25 -6.57 0.59
C ILE A 103 7.27 -7.66 0.92
N LYS A 104 6.98 -8.93 0.61
CA LYS A 104 7.90 -10.05 0.86
C LYS A 104 9.28 -9.83 0.25
N ASP A 105 9.36 -9.39 -1.00
CA ASP A 105 10.61 -9.10 -1.69
C ASP A 105 11.40 -7.97 -0.98
N THR A 106 10.70 -6.92 -0.54
CA THR A 106 11.31 -5.82 0.23
C THR A 106 11.84 -6.29 1.58
N LEU A 107 11.10 -7.17 2.27
CA LEU A 107 11.52 -7.74 3.55
C LEU A 107 12.70 -8.70 3.39
N LEU A 108 12.68 -9.55 2.36
CA LEU A 108 13.77 -10.45 2.02
C LEU A 108 15.05 -9.70 1.69
N ALA A 109 14.96 -8.63 0.89
CA ALA A 109 16.09 -7.76 0.58
C ALA A 109 16.69 -7.09 1.84
N ARG A 110 15.87 -6.90 2.87
CA ARG A 110 16.29 -6.31 4.16
C ARG A 110 16.70 -7.34 5.20
N ARG A 111 16.51 -8.64 4.97
CA ARG A 111 16.74 -9.73 5.93
C ARG A 111 18.12 -9.64 6.58
N TYR A 112 19.17 -9.45 5.77
CA TYR A 112 20.56 -9.40 6.22
C TYR A 112 20.98 -8.07 6.85
N ARG A 113 20.10 -7.07 6.92
CA ARG A 113 20.37 -5.82 7.64
C ARG A 113 20.00 -5.95 9.12
N LYS A 114 20.63 -5.13 9.97
CA LYS A 114 20.36 -5.11 11.42
C LYS A 114 18.85 -4.92 11.68
N GLY A 115 18.23 -5.88 12.37
CA GLY A 115 16.78 -5.89 12.65
C GLY A 115 15.89 -6.42 11.52
N GLY A 116 16.45 -6.92 10.42
CA GLY A 116 15.70 -7.43 9.26
C GLY A 116 15.22 -8.89 9.38
N ASN A 117 15.89 -9.70 10.19
CA ASN A 117 15.62 -11.15 10.30
C ASN A 117 14.21 -11.49 10.80
N LEU A 118 13.58 -10.60 11.57
CA LEU A 118 12.26 -10.82 12.17
C LEU A 118 11.12 -10.26 11.30
N LEU A 119 11.40 -9.37 10.35
CA LEU A 119 10.36 -8.65 9.61
C LEU A 119 9.46 -9.58 8.79
N LEU A 120 10.06 -10.60 8.18
CA LEU A 120 9.29 -11.58 7.39
C LEU A 120 8.43 -12.47 8.30
N SER A 121 8.96 -12.83 9.49
CA SER A 121 8.20 -13.57 10.50
C SER A 121 7.00 -12.76 11.01
N GLU A 122 7.21 -11.47 11.27
CA GLU A 122 6.14 -10.53 11.66
C GLU A 122 5.03 -10.47 10.60
N TRP A 123 5.38 -10.49 9.31
CA TRP A 123 4.40 -10.50 8.21
C TRP A 123 3.56 -11.79 8.16
N PHE A 124 4.14 -12.94 8.52
CA PHE A 124 3.42 -14.22 8.57
C PHE A 124 2.64 -14.44 9.87
N THR A 125 2.80 -13.59 10.88
CA THR A 125 2.19 -13.80 12.22
C THR A 125 0.66 -13.72 12.19
N TYR A 126 0.10 -12.88 11.31
CA TYR A 126 -1.33 -12.68 11.16
C TYR A 126 -1.84 -13.20 9.79
N SER A 127 -1.16 -14.23 9.24
CA SER A 127 -1.50 -14.84 7.94
C SER A 127 -2.64 -15.85 7.99
#